data_AF-K6DH22-F1
#
_entry.id   AF-K6DH22-F1
#
_cell.length_a   1.000
_cell.length_b   1.000
_cell.length_c   1.000
_cell.angle_alpha   90.00
_cell.angle_beta   90.00
_cell.angle_gamma   90.00
#
_symmetry.space_group_name_H-M   'P 1'
#
loop_
_entity.id
_entity.type
_entity.pdbx_description
1 polymer ?
#
loop_
_entity_poly.entity_id
_entity_poly.type
_entity_poly.pdbx_seq_one_letter_code
_entity_poly.pdbx_strand_id
1 'polypeptide(L)'
;MNRSEFEAKLNEVYGGTVKPLNSYINERATLCFKCEQCGLKFFGKPSHIVGKEHQRHECGMPYGDHYGERLTKVSVTHNRKKNKSAVIKPEEFNRLIWEDYSYQQIAQELQVNPNIIKDYFKDEGLI
;
A
#
# COMPACT_ATOMS: atom_id res chain seq x y z
N MET A 1 -13.88 5.17 -11.80
CA MET A 1 -13.71 5.42 -13.23
C MET A 1 -13.87 4.13 -13.99
N ASN A 2 -14.82 4.12 -14.93
CA ASN A 2 -15.10 2.99 -15.80
C ASN A 2 -14.13 2.96 -17.01
N ARG A 3 -14.10 1.86 -17.75
CA ARG A 3 -13.19 1.69 -18.90
C ARG A 3 -13.35 2.79 -19.95
N SER A 4 -14.57 3.10 -20.36
CA SER A 4 -14.83 4.12 -21.39
C SER A 4 -14.45 5.52 -20.94
N GLU A 5 -14.68 5.85 -19.66
CA GLU A 5 -14.23 7.11 -19.06
C GLU A 5 -12.70 7.21 -19.06
N PHE A 6 -12.01 6.08 -18.84
CA PHE A 6 -10.56 6.00 -18.92
C PHE A 6 -10.02 6.25 -20.33
N GLU A 7 -10.58 5.58 -21.33
CA GLU A 7 -10.16 5.78 -22.71
C GLU A 7 -10.43 7.23 -23.17
N ALA A 8 -11.55 7.83 -22.77
CA ALA A 8 -11.87 9.23 -23.07
C ALA A 8 -10.85 10.21 -22.46
N LYS A 9 -10.57 10.09 -21.15
CA LYS A 9 -9.59 10.99 -20.50
C LYS A 9 -8.17 10.75 -20.97
N LEU A 10 -7.81 9.51 -21.32
CA LEU A 10 -6.51 9.22 -21.89
C LEU A 10 -6.33 9.92 -23.24
N ASN A 11 -7.37 9.87 -24.09
CA ASN A 11 -7.38 10.59 -25.36
C ASN A 11 -7.37 12.11 -25.18
N GLU A 12 -8.04 12.64 -24.17
CA GLU A 12 -8.00 14.07 -23.84
C GLU A 12 -6.59 14.53 -23.44
N VAL A 13 -5.89 13.75 -22.60
CA VAL A 13 -4.56 14.12 -22.11
C VAL A 13 -3.46 13.95 -23.16
N TYR A 14 -3.52 12.90 -23.97
CA TYR A 14 -2.44 12.53 -24.89
C TYR A 14 -2.80 12.67 -26.37
N GLY A 15 -3.99 13.14 -26.72
CA GLY A 15 -4.44 13.27 -28.11
C GLY A 15 -4.46 11.96 -28.90
N GLY A 16 -4.57 10.82 -28.21
CA GLY A 16 -4.52 9.48 -28.81
C GLY A 16 -3.10 8.93 -29.08
N THR A 17 -2.04 9.65 -28.71
CA THR A 17 -0.65 9.19 -28.90
C THR A 17 -0.27 8.03 -27.97
N VAL A 18 -0.85 7.98 -26.78
CA VAL A 18 -0.59 6.92 -25.78
C VAL A 18 -1.75 5.93 -25.79
N LYS A 19 -1.47 4.67 -26.14
CA LYS A 19 -2.45 3.60 -26.18
C LYS A 19 -2.18 2.53 -25.12
N PRO A 20 -3.21 2.04 -24.41
CA PRO A 20 -3.07 0.89 -23.53
C PRO A 20 -2.91 -0.38 -24.36
N LEU A 21 -1.93 -1.22 -24.02
CA LEU A 21 -1.74 -2.55 -24.62
C LEU A 21 -2.58 -3.63 -23.93
N ASN A 22 -2.89 -3.42 -22.64
CA ASN A 22 -3.66 -4.37 -21.83
C ASN A 22 -5.05 -3.80 -21.50
N SER A 23 -6.01 -4.69 -21.23
CA SER A 23 -7.36 -4.30 -20.83
C SER A 23 -7.38 -3.58 -19.48
N TYR A 24 -8.17 -2.51 -19.39
CA TYR A 24 -8.41 -1.80 -18.15
C TYR A 24 -9.17 -2.68 -17.13
N ILE A 25 -8.64 -2.77 -15.91
CA ILE A 25 -9.27 -3.50 -14.80
C ILE A 25 -9.83 -2.51 -13.77
N ASN A 26 -8.98 -1.64 -13.23
CA ASN A 26 -9.35 -0.56 -12.30
C ASN A 26 -8.27 0.53 -12.29
N GLU A 27 -8.53 1.64 -11.61
CA GLU A 27 -7.64 2.82 -11.58
C GLU A 27 -6.28 2.59 -10.91
N ARG A 28 -6.18 1.54 -10.08
CA ARG A 28 -5.01 1.22 -9.26
C ARG A 28 -4.16 0.11 -9.89
N ALA A 29 -4.71 -0.64 -10.83
CA ALA A 29 -4.05 -1.73 -11.53
C ALA A 29 -3.01 -1.17 -12.49
N THR A 30 -1.82 -1.74 -12.48
CA THR A 30 -0.76 -1.36 -13.41
C THR A 30 -1.09 -1.89 -14.81
N LEU A 31 -1.09 -1.01 -15.80
CA LEU A 31 -1.27 -1.34 -17.21
C LEU A 31 0.01 -1.05 -17.99
N CYS A 32 0.17 -1.74 -19.12
CA CYS A 32 1.21 -1.45 -20.09
C CYS A 32 0.68 -0.48 -21.14
N PHE A 33 1.45 0.56 -21.42
CA PHE A 33 1.15 1.59 -22.41
C PHE A 33 2.23 1.62 -23.47
N LYS A 34 1.84 2.02 -24.68
CA LYS A 34 2.75 2.33 -25.77
C LYS A 34 2.47 3.74 -26.25
N CYS A 35 3.50 4.56 -26.26
CA CYS A 35 3.45 5.85 -26.95
C CYS A 35 3.79 5.64 -28.43
N GLU A 36 2.92 6.10 -29.34
CA GLU A 36 3.16 6.03 -30.79
C GLU A 36 4.14 7.12 -31.25
N GLN A 37 4.23 8.24 -30.52
CA GLN A 37 5.13 9.34 -30.86
C GLN A 37 6.61 9.03 -30.60
N CYS A 38 6.93 8.43 -29.44
CA CYS A 38 8.31 8.07 -29.09
C CYS A 38 8.59 6.55 -29.15
N GLY A 39 7.57 5.73 -29.39
CA GLY A 39 7.68 4.27 -29.44
C GLY A 39 7.88 3.59 -28.08
N LEU A 40 8.02 4.35 -26.98
CA LEU A 40 8.31 3.82 -25.65
C LEU A 40 7.15 2.98 -25.12
N LYS A 41 7.49 1.80 -24.59
CA LYS A 41 6.58 0.96 -23.82
C LYS A 41 6.86 1.15 -22.33
N PHE A 42 5.83 1.43 -21.55
CA PHE A 42 5.98 1.71 -20.13
C PHE A 42 4.83 1.16 -19.31
N PHE A 43 5.08 0.91 -18.02
CA PHE A 43 4.05 0.49 -17.08
C PHE A 43 3.64 1.65 -16.17
N GLY A 44 2.34 1.81 -15.98
CA GLY A 44 1.80 2.84 -15.11
C GLY A 44 0.38 2.54 -14.65
N LYS A 45 -0.07 3.25 -13.62
CA LYS A 45 -1.45 3.15 -13.15
C LYS A 45 -2.32 4.16 -13.91
N PRO A 46 -3.55 3.81 -14.32
CA PRO A 46 -4.49 4.73 -14.95
C PRO A 46 -4.66 6.06 -14.18
N SER A 47 -4.80 5.96 -12.84
CA SER A 47 -4.91 7.13 -11.97
C SER A 47 -3.69 8.06 -12.01
N HIS A 48 -2.49 7.53 -12.27
CA HIS A 48 -1.27 8.32 -12.37
C HIS A 48 -1.15 8.98 -13.74
N ILE A 49 -1.39 8.21 -14.80
CA ILE A 49 -1.21 8.67 -16.19
C ILE A 49 -2.23 9.73 -16.59
N VAL A 50 -3.45 9.66 -16.06
CA VAL A 50 -4.49 10.65 -16.35
C VAL A 50 -4.57 11.71 -15.25
N GLY A 51 -4.50 11.30 -13.98
CA GLY A 51 -4.83 12.15 -12.83
C GLY A 51 -3.66 12.93 -12.20
N LYS A 52 -2.40 12.54 -12.41
CA LYS A 52 -1.24 13.21 -11.79
C LYS A 52 -0.29 13.72 -12.87
N GLU A 53 -0.25 15.04 -13.07
CA GLU A 53 0.57 15.68 -14.11
C GLU A 53 2.05 15.28 -14.04
N HIS A 54 2.66 15.34 -12.85
CA HIS A 54 4.06 14.94 -12.62
C HIS A 54 4.35 13.44 -12.79
N GLN A 55 3.34 12.60 -13.04
CA GLN A 55 3.52 11.16 -13.35
C GLN A 55 3.03 10.80 -14.75
N ARG A 56 2.72 11.81 -15.57
CA ARG A 56 2.39 11.62 -16.97
C ARG A 56 3.62 11.15 -17.74
N HIS A 57 3.37 10.50 -18.87
CA HIS A 57 4.43 10.16 -19.79
C HIS A 57 4.86 11.40 -20.56
N GLU A 58 6.15 11.72 -20.51
CA GLU A 58 6.76 12.75 -21.32
C GLU A 58 7.59 12.10 -22.44
N CYS A 59 7.42 12.58 -23.67
CA CYS A 59 8.21 12.11 -24.80
C CYS A 59 9.67 12.60 -24.69
N GLY A 60 10.62 11.76 -25.11
CA GLY A 60 12.06 12.05 -25.02
C GLY A 60 12.68 11.64 -23.69
N MET A 61 11.87 11.24 -22.71
CA MET A 61 12.31 10.70 -21.44
C MET A 61 12.31 9.17 -21.47
N PRO A 62 13.39 8.50 -21.03
CA PRO A 62 13.42 7.05 -20.89
C PRO A 62 12.46 6.59 -19.80
N TYR A 63 12.04 5.32 -19.87
CA TYR A 63 11.14 4.77 -18.85
C TYR A 63 11.87 4.62 -17.52
N GLY A 64 11.34 5.26 -16.47
CA GLY A 64 11.84 5.10 -15.10
C GLY A 64 12.31 6.41 -14.49
N ASP A 65 13.61 6.66 -14.53
CA ASP A 65 14.26 7.92 -14.13
C ASP A 65 14.81 8.65 -15.38
N HIS A 66 15.37 9.84 -15.22
CA HIS A 66 15.96 10.62 -16.34
C HIS A 66 17.06 9.87 -17.12
N TYR A 67 17.64 8.81 -16.56
CA TYR A 67 18.71 8.03 -17.17
C TYR A 67 18.23 6.66 -17.69
N GLY A 68 16.99 6.25 -17.39
CA GLY A 68 16.43 4.93 -17.69
C GLY A 68 16.93 3.81 -16.77
N GLU A 69 17.59 4.12 -15.66
CA GLU A 69 18.24 3.14 -14.77
C GLU A 69 17.34 2.61 -13.66
N ARG A 70 16.10 3.10 -13.52
CA ARG A 70 15.20 2.80 -12.39
C ARG A 70 15.07 1.30 -12.06
N LEU A 71 15.16 0.42 -13.06
CA LEU A 71 15.06 -1.02 -12.86
C LEU A 71 16.29 -1.65 -12.19
N THR A 72 17.42 -0.96 -12.15
CA THR A 72 18.67 -1.44 -11.53
C THR A 72 18.63 -1.39 -10.00
N LYS A 73 17.75 -0.56 -9.41
CA LYS A 73 17.61 -0.37 -7.97
C LYS A 73 16.17 -0.58 -7.54
N VAL A 74 15.81 -1.82 -7.24
CA VAL A 74 14.59 -2.09 -6.47
C VAL A 74 14.90 -1.71 -5.02
N SER A 75 14.14 -0.78 -4.44
CA SER A 75 14.29 -0.45 -3.03
C SER A 75 14.16 -1.74 -2.22
N VAL A 76 15.21 -2.10 -1.48
CA VAL A 76 15.12 -3.18 -0.50
C VAL A 76 14.01 -2.79 0.45
N THR A 77 12.91 -3.56 0.47
CA THR A 77 11.85 -3.37 1.47
C THR A 77 12.54 -3.45 2.82
N HIS A 78 12.69 -2.31 3.51
CA HIS A 78 13.18 -2.32 4.87
C HIS A 78 12.16 -3.10 5.68
N ASN A 79 12.45 -4.38 5.93
CA ASN A 79 11.70 -5.16 6.90
C ASN A 79 11.76 -4.38 8.21
N ARG A 80 10.66 -3.72 8.57
CA ARG A 80 10.53 -3.12 9.90
C ARG A 80 10.88 -4.23 10.89
N LYS A 81 11.91 -4.02 11.71
CA LYS A 81 12.17 -4.90 12.86
C LYS A 81 10.84 -5.02 13.60
N LYS A 82 10.24 -6.22 13.61
CA LYS A 82 9.14 -6.49 14.53
C LYS A 82 9.69 -6.23 15.92
N ASN A 83 9.09 -5.29 16.65
CA ASN A 83 9.40 -5.13 18.06
C ASN A 83 9.22 -6.51 18.71
N LYS A 84 10.24 -7.00 19.42
CA LYS A 84 10.10 -8.23 20.21
C LYS A 84 8.94 -7.99 21.17
N SER A 85 7.80 -8.63 20.94
CA SER A 85 6.71 -8.61 21.90
C SER A 85 7.24 -9.16 23.22
N ALA A 86 6.98 -8.44 24.32
CA ALA A 86 7.26 -8.96 25.65
C ALA A 86 6.65 -10.37 25.76
N VAL A 87 7.44 -11.33 26.21
CA VAL A 87 6.97 -12.70 26.44
C VAL A 87 6.08 -12.62 27.67
N ILE A 88 4.77 -12.52 27.45
CA ILE A 88 3.78 -12.55 28.52
C ILE A 88 3.81 -13.96 29.12
N LYS A 89 4.14 -14.08 30.40
CA LYS A 89 4.02 -15.36 31.10
C LYS A 89 2.53 -15.61 31.36
N PRO A 90 1.96 -16.71 30.85
CA PRO A 90 0.52 -16.97 30.94
C PRO A 90 0.02 -17.16 32.38
N GLU A 91 0.89 -17.65 33.27
CA GLU A 91 0.56 -17.90 34.67
C GLU A 91 0.27 -16.61 35.46
N GLU A 92 1.11 -15.59 35.28
CA GLU A 92 0.96 -14.28 35.95
C GLU A 92 -0.29 -13.55 35.44
N PHE A 93 -0.57 -13.63 34.13
CA PHE A 93 -1.76 -13.03 33.52
C PHE A 93 -3.06 -13.65 34.07
N ASN A 94 -3.13 -14.98 34.11
CA ASN A 94 -4.30 -15.67 34.63
C ASN A 94 -4.54 -15.31 36.10
N ARG A 95 -3.49 -15.27 36.93
CA ARG A 95 -3.63 -14.88 38.34
C ARG A 95 -4.29 -13.50 38.49
N LEU A 96 -3.86 -12.52 37.70
CA LEU A 96 -4.42 -11.16 37.75
C LEU A 96 -5.88 -11.09 37.31
N ILE A 97 -6.31 -11.93 36.35
CA ILE A 97 -7.73 -12.05 35.98
C ILE A 97 -8.54 -12.61 37.16
N TRP A 98 -8.03 -13.65 37.82
CA TRP A 98 -8.69 -14.27 38.98
C TRP A 98 -8.76 -13.35 40.20
N GLU A 99 -7.84 -12.39 40.32
CA GLU A 99 -7.83 -11.38 41.38
C GLU A 99 -8.69 -10.13 41.05
N ASP A 100 -9.56 -10.21 40.01
CA ASP A 100 -10.48 -9.13 39.58
C ASP A 100 -9.79 -7.80 39.19
N TYR A 101 -8.56 -7.87 38.67
CA TYR A 101 -7.88 -6.67 38.17
C TYR A 101 -8.54 -6.14 36.89
N SER A 102 -8.62 -4.82 36.77
CA SER A 102 -9.04 -4.18 35.51
C SER A 102 -8.00 -4.39 34.41
N TYR A 103 -8.43 -4.44 33.16
CA TYR A 103 -7.54 -4.57 31.99
C TYR A 103 -6.43 -3.50 31.96
N GLN A 104 -6.67 -2.31 32.52
CA GLN A 104 -5.66 -1.24 32.61
C GLN A 104 -4.57 -1.57 33.63
N GLN A 105 -4.94 -2.11 34.79
CA GLN A 105 -4.00 -2.51 35.83
C GLN A 105 -3.18 -3.72 35.39
N ILE A 106 -3.81 -4.69 34.74
CA ILE A 106 -3.11 -5.86 34.15
C ILE A 106 -2.07 -5.41 33.12
N ALA A 107 -2.42 -4.43 32.29
CA ALA A 107 -1.49 -3.91 31.28
C ALA A 107 -0.30 -3.16 31.90
N GLN A 108 -0.52 -2.44 32.99
CA GLN A 108 0.53 -1.75 33.73
C GLN A 108 1.48 -2.74 34.41
N GLU A 109 0.94 -3.79 35.05
CA GLU A 109 1.71 -4.83 35.75
C GLU A 109 2.59 -5.64 34.78
N LEU A 110 2.02 -6.04 33.64
CA LEU A 110 2.71 -6.84 32.63
C LEU A 110 3.54 -5.99 31.64
N GLN A 111 3.53 -4.66 31.79
CA GLN A 111 4.18 -3.71 30.88
C GLN A 111 3.82 -3.95 29.40
N VAL A 112 2.55 -4.25 29.14
CA VAL A 112 2.01 -4.51 27.80
C VAL A 112 1.09 -3.38 27.35
N ASN A 113 0.84 -3.29 26.04
CA ASN A 113 -0.09 -2.32 25.52
C ASN A 113 -1.52 -2.61 26.05
N PRO A 114 -2.19 -1.65 26.71
CA PRO A 114 -3.54 -1.85 27.26
C PRO A 114 -4.58 -2.32 26.26
N ASN A 115 -4.42 -1.97 24.97
CA ASN A 115 -5.34 -2.41 23.93
C ASN A 115 -5.29 -3.92 23.71
N ILE A 116 -4.14 -4.56 23.91
CA ILE A 116 -3.99 -6.02 23.76
C ILE A 116 -4.85 -6.74 24.81
N ILE A 117 -4.80 -6.28 26.06
CA ILE A 117 -5.59 -6.87 27.14
C ILE A 117 -7.08 -6.53 26.97
N LYS A 118 -7.39 -5.31 26.55
CA LYS A 118 -8.77 -4.90 26.28
C LYS A 118 -9.43 -5.76 25.20
N ASP A 119 -8.71 -6.09 24.13
CA ASP A 119 -9.25 -6.93 23.06
C ASP A 119 -9.46 -8.37 23.54
N TYR A 120 -8.53 -8.94 24.33
CA TYR A 120 -8.74 -10.24 24.98
C TYR A 120 -10.01 -10.26 25.84
N PHE A 121 -10.22 -9.22 26.65
CA PHE A 121 -11.38 -9.14 27.52
C PHE A 121 -12.71 -9.05 26.74
N LYS A 122 -12.72 -8.41 25.56
CA LYS A 122 -13.91 -8.39 24.68
C LYS A 122 -14.16 -9.77 24.05
N ASP A 123 -13.10 -10.44 23.62
CA ASP A 123 -13.20 -11.76 22.97
C ASP A 123 -13.73 -12.81 23.95
N GLU A 124 -13.33 -12.72 25.23
CA GLU A 124 -13.80 -13.60 26.32
C GLU A 124 -15.13 -13.13 26.96
N GLY A 125 -15.68 -11.99 26.53
CA GLY A 125 -16.95 -11.45 27.06
C GLY A 125 -16.89 -10.96 28.52
N LEU A 126 -15.70 -10.58 28.99
CA LEU A 126 -15.48 -10.02 30.33
C LEU A 126 -15.89 -8.54 30.43
N ILE A 127 -16.07 -7.86 29.29
CA ILE A 127 -16.56 -6.47 29.13
C ILE A 127 -17.25 -6.28 27.77
#